data_AF-K7KDZ5-F1
#
_entry.id   AF-K7KDZ5-F1
#
_cell.length_a   1.000
_cell.length_b   1.000
_cell.length_c   1.000
_cell.angle_alpha   90.00
_cell.angle_beta   90.00
_cell.angle_gamma   90.00
#
_symmetry.space_group_name_H-M   'P 1'
#
loop_
_entity.id
_entity.type
_entity.pdbx_description
1 polymer ?
#
loop_
_entity_poly.entity_id
_entity_poly.type
_entity_poly.pdbx_seq_one_letter_code
_entity_poly.pdbx_strand_id
1 'polypeptide(L)'
;MADSDNDSGGAHNSGKGGKVLPRELDRFLPIANVSRIMKKALLANAKILKYAKETVQECVSEFISFIIDEASDKCQREKRKVINGDDLLWAMTTLGFEDYVEPLKGYL
;
A
#
# COMPACT_ATOMS: atom_id res chain seq x y z
N MET A 1 7.98 -20.56 56.21
CA MET A 1 6.56 -20.26 55.93
C MET A 1 6.41 -20.33 54.43
N ALA A 2 5.67 -21.34 53.98
CA ALA A 2 5.48 -21.72 52.58
C ALA A 2 4.15 -21.16 52.04
N ASP A 3 4.16 -21.02 50.72
CA ASP A 3 3.20 -20.53 49.74
C ASP A 3 1.69 -20.59 50.06
N SER A 4 0.98 -19.59 49.55
CA SER A 4 -0.45 -19.68 49.23
C SER A 4 -0.75 -18.82 48.01
N ASP A 5 -1.00 -19.51 46.90
CA ASP A 5 -1.57 -18.97 45.66
C ASP A 5 -3.00 -18.45 45.89
N ASN A 6 -3.36 -17.35 45.25
CA ASN A 6 -4.76 -16.99 45.01
C ASN A 6 -4.95 -16.40 43.61
N ASP A 7 -5.76 -17.11 42.85
CA ASP A 7 -6.34 -16.85 41.54
C ASP A 7 -7.18 -15.55 41.50
N SER A 8 -7.19 -14.84 40.36
CA SER A 8 -8.33 -14.00 39.91
C SER A 8 -8.03 -13.26 38.59
N GLY A 9 -8.66 -13.73 37.52
CA GLY A 9 -9.55 -12.88 36.69
C GLY A 9 -8.93 -11.96 35.63
N GLY A 10 -9.22 -12.26 34.35
CA GLY A 10 -9.01 -11.28 33.28
C GLY A 10 -9.27 -11.74 31.85
N ALA A 11 -10.29 -12.54 31.58
CA ALA A 11 -10.71 -12.87 30.21
C ALA A 11 -11.62 -11.78 29.62
N HIS A 12 -11.02 -10.73 29.05
CA HIS A 12 -11.63 -9.63 28.27
C HIS A 12 -10.53 -9.21 27.25
N ASN A 13 -10.72 -8.99 25.95
CA ASN A 13 -11.84 -8.52 25.17
C ASN A 13 -11.42 -8.52 23.67
N SER A 14 -12.38 -8.73 22.75
CA SER A 14 -12.39 -8.35 21.32
C SER A 14 -11.37 -9.03 20.37
N GLY A 15 -11.74 -9.83 19.37
CA GLY A 15 -12.91 -9.74 18.49
C GLY A 15 -12.60 -8.92 17.23
N LYS A 16 -11.77 -9.45 16.31
CA LYS A 16 -11.72 -9.16 14.85
C LYS A 16 -10.57 -9.93 14.16
N GLY A 17 -10.61 -11.25 14.20
CA GLY A 17 -9.79 -12.11 13.34
C GLY A 17 -10.53 -12.44 12.04
N GLY A 18 -10.91 -11.42 11.26
CA GLY A 18 -11.48 -11.65 9.93
C GLY A 18 -10.40 -12.32 9.07
N LYS A 19 -10.61 -13.57 8.67
CA LYS A 19 -9.76 -14.24 7.69
C LYS A 19 -9.81 -13.41 6.40
N VAL A 20 -8.79 -12.59 6.17
CA VAL A 20 -8.57 -11.90 4.90
C VAL A 20 -8.66 -12.96 3.81
N LEU A 21 -9.61 -12.81 2.90
CA LEU A 21 -9.82 -13.81 1.85
C LEU A 21 -8.56 -13.84 0.97
N PRO A 22 -8.12 -15.00 0.44
CA PRO A 22 -6.92 -15.07 -0.41
C PRO A 22 -6.93 -14.03 -1.53
N ARG A 23 -8.11 -13.76 -2.10
CA ARG A 23 -8.31 -12.75 -3.15
C ARG A 23 -8.02 -11.31 -2.71
N GLU A 24 -8.16 -11.00 -1.43
CA GLU A 24 -7.85 -9.66 -0.92
C GLU A 24 -6.34 -9.47 -0.73
N LEU A 25 -5.64 -10.53 -0.31
CA LEU A 25 -4.18 -10.52 -0.21
C LEU A 25 -3.50 -10.37 -1.57
N ASP A 26 -4.10 -10.94 -2.62
CA ASP A 26 -3.60 -10.84 -4.00
C ASP A 26 -3.62 -9.39 -4.54
N ARG A 27 -4.39 -8.48 -3.92
CA ARG A 27 -4.44 -7.06 -4.31
C ARG A 27 -3.29 -6.22 -3.74
N PHE A 28 -2.57 -6.74 -2.75
CA PHE A 28 -1.54 -6.00 -2.03
C PHE A 28 -0.14 -6.39 -2.49
N LEU A 29 0.76 -5.41 -2.63
CA LEU A 29 2.18 -5.70 -2.80
C LEU A 29 2.73 -6.40 -1.56
N PRO A 30 3.71 -7.32 -1.67
CA PRO A 30 4.25 -8.01 -0.50
C PRO A 30 4.73 -7.04 0.59
N ILE A 31 4.25 -7.23 1.82
CA ILE A 31 4.53 -6.32 2.94
C ILE A 31 6.02 -6.13 3.22
N ALA A 32 6.84 -7.15 2.96
CA ALA A 32 8.30 -7.07 3.06
C ALA A 32 8.91 -6.09 2.05
N ASN A 33 8.38 -6.03 0.84
CA ASN A 33 8.83 -5.12 -0.20
C ASN A 33 8.46 -3.68 0.14
N VAL A 34 7.22 -3.45 0.60
CA VAL A 34 6.76 -2.15 1.11
C VAL A 34 7.63 -1.69 2.27
N SER A 35 7.84 -2.56 3.28
CA SER A 35 8.68 -2.25 4.44
C SER A 35 10.13 -1.91 4.08
N ARG A 36 10.70 -2.57 3.06
CA ARG A 36 12.07 -2.31 2.59
C ARG A 36 12.20 -0.94 1.94
N ILE A 37 11.20 -0.52 1.15
CA ILE A 37 11.18 0.80 0.51
C ILE A 37 10.95 1.89 1.55
N MET A 38 9.97 1.72 2.46
CA MET A 38 9.74 2.67 3.55
C MET A 38 10.99 2.93 4.39
N LYS A 39 11.76 1.87 4.70
CA LYS A 39 13.02 1.98 5.45
C LYS A 39 14.08 2.84 4.76
N LYS A 40 14.12 2.87 3.43
CA LYS A 40 15.09 3.70 2.68
C LYS A 40 14.82 5.19 2.79
N ALA A 41 13.57 5.58 3.06
CA ALA A 41 13.17 6.97 3.25
C ALA A 41 13.34 7.46 4.71
N LEU A 42 13.85 6.63 5.61
CA LEU A 42 13.97 6.91 7.04
C LEU A 42 15.43 6.83 7.51
N LEU A 43 15.70 7.39 8.69
CA LEU A 43 16.98 7.24 9.37
C LEU A 43 17.29 5.76 9.65
N ALA A 44 18.58 5.38 9.63
CA ALA A 44 19.01 3.98 9.73
C ALA A 44 18.44 3.22 10.94
N ASN A 45 18.27 3.91 12.07
CA ASN A 45 17.76 3.38 13.33
C ASN A 45 16.25 3.56 13.54
N ALA A 46 15.54 4.22 12.62
CA ALA A 46 14.10 4.46 12.75
C ALA A 46 13.31 3.14 12.76
N LYS A 47 12.27 3.03 13.59
CA LYS A 47 11.38 1.86 13.63
C LYS A 47 10.07 2.18 12.91
N ILE A 48 9.51 1.19 12.21
CA ILE A 48 8.21 1.30 11.53
C ILE A 48 7.26 0.33 12.23
N LEU A 49 6.17 0.86 12.77
CA LEU A 49 5.11 0.06 13.40
C LEU A 49 4.43 -0.85 12.38
N LYS A 50 3.94 -2.02 12.83
CA LYS A 50 3.23 -2.97 11.96
C LYS A 50 2.07 -2.29 11.21
N TYR A 51 1.23 -1.57 11.95
CA TYR A 51 0.09 -0.84 11.40
C TYR A 51 0.49 0.16 10.31
N ALA A 52 1.59 0.89 10.50
CA ALA A 52 2.08 1.83 9.48
C ALA A 52 2.50 1.14 8.17
N LYS A 53 3.03 -0.10 8.24
CA LYS A 53 3.35 -0.87 7.04
C LYS A 53 2.09 -1.33 6.31
N GLU A 54 1.08 -1.76 7.05
CA GLU A 54 -0.22 -2.19 6.51
C GLU A 54 -0.95 -1.00 5.88
N THR A 55 -0.98 0.16 6.53
CA THR A 55 -1.55 1.39 5.96
C THR A 55 -0.87 1.80 4.66
N VAL A 56 0.47 1.82 4.60
CA VAL A 56 1.17 2.17 3.36
C VAL A 56 0.96 1.11 2.28
N GLN A 57 0.86 -0.17 2.63
CA GLN A 57 0.53 -1.23 1.69
C GLN A 57 -0.86 -1.02 1.05
N GLU A 58 -1.86 -0.66 1.85
CA GLU A 58 -3.19 -0.28 1.37
C GLU A 58 -3.14 0.97 0.49
N CYS A 59 -2.46 2.03 0.92
CA CYS A 59 -2.32 3.27 0.16
C CYS A 59 -1.62 3.06 -1.19
N VAL A 60 -0.63 2.17 -1.28
CA VAL A 60 0.06 1.89 -2.56
C VAL A 60 -0.86 1.15 -3.51
N SER A 61 -1.70 0.23 -3.04
CA SER A 61 -2.71 -0.41 -3.88
C SER A 61 -3.75 0.59 -4.37
N GLU A 62 -4.23 1.48 -3.49
CA GLU A 62 -5.15 2.56 -3.88
C GLU A 62 -4.49 3.52 -4.89
N PHE A 63 -3.22 3.87 -4.67
CA PHE A 63 -2.47 4.73 -5.60
C PHE A 63 -2.35 4.10 -6.99
N ILE A 64 -2.08 2.78 -7.08
CA ILE A 64 -2.04 2.07 -8.36
C ILE A 64 -3.41 2.14 -9.05
N SER A 65 -4.49 1.86 -8.32
CA SER A 65 -5.85 1.96 -8.86
C SER A 65 -6.17 3.39 -9.33
N PHE A 66 -5.87 4.40 -8.53
CA PHE A 66 -6.12 5.81 -8.83
C PHE A 66 -5.43 6.27 -10.13
N ILE A 67 -4.15 5.94 -10.31
CA ILE A 67 -3.42 6.29 -11.55
C ILE A 67 -3.97 5.50 -12.76
N ILE A 68 -4.28 4.21 -12.58
CA ILE A 68 -4.80 3.37 -13.66
C ILE A 68 -6.19 3.82 -14.10
N ASP A 69 -7.04 4.23 -13.18
CA ASP A 69 -8.40 4.70 -13.48
C ASP A 69 -8.35 5.97 -14.35
N GLU A 70 -7.52 6.96 -14.01
CA GLU A 70 -7.34 8.17 -14.83
C GLU A 70 -6.73 7.85 -16.22
N ALA A 71 -5.73 6.97 -16.27
CA ALA A 71 -5.14 6.53 -17.53
C ALA A 71 -6.15 5.75 -18.41
N SER A 72 -7.01 4.94 -17.78
CA SER A 72 -8.09 4.19 -18.42
C SER A 72 -9.12 5.15 -19.02
N ASP A 73 -9.53 6.19 -18.29
CA ASP A 73 -10.49 7.20 -18.77
C ASP A 73 -9.95 7.97 -19.97
N LYS A 74 -8.66 8.30 -20.01
CA LYS A 74 -8.01 8.83 -21.23
C LYS A 74 -8.06 7.83 -22.39
N CYS A 75 -7.67 6.58 -22.15
CA CYS A 75 -7.69 5.54 -23.20
C CYS A 75 -9.09 5.37 -23.79
N GLN A 76 -10.12 5.33 -22.94
CA GLN A 76 -11.51 5.19 -23.35
C GLN A 76 -11.98 6.38 -24.18
N ARG A 77 -11.67 7.62 -23.77
CA ARG A 77 -11.96 8.84 -24.55
C ARG A 77 -11.31 8.81 -25.93
N GLU A 78 -10.10 8.26 -26.03
CA GLU A 78 -9.36 8.09 -27.28
C GLU A 78 -9.73 6.82 -28.08
N LYS A 79 -10.77 6.09 -27.66
CA LYS A 79 -11.22 4.81 -28.27
C LYS A 79 -10.14 3.73 -28.31
N ARG A 80 -9.19 3.78 -27.37
CA ARG A 80 -8.15 2.76 -27.17
C ARG A 80 -8.57 1.80 -26.05
N LYS A 81 -8.09 0.55 -26.14
CA LYS A 81 -8.35 -0.52 -25.14
C LYS A 81 -7.11 -0.91 -24.35
N VAL A 82 -5.95 -0.35 -24.69
CA VAL A 82 -4.65 -0.68 -24.09
C VAL A 82 -4.04 0.59 -23.54
N ILE A 83 -3.75 0.57 -22.24
CA ILE A 83 -3.03 1.61 -21.52
C ILE A 83 -1.53 1.41 -21.80
N ASN A 84 -0.82 2.46 -22.23
CA ASN A 84 0.63 2.44 -22.45
C ASN A 84 1.38 3.30 -21.41
N GLY A 85 2.72 3.38 -21.53
CA GLY A 85 3.55 4.18 -20.62
C GLY A 85 3.22 5.68 -20.66
N ASP A 86 2.94 6.23 -21.84
CA ASP A 86 2.59 7.65 -22.01
C ASP A 86 1.25 7.99 -21.34
N ASP A 87 0.31 7.04 -21.29
CA ASP A 87 -0.95 7.21 -20.55
C ASP A 87 -0.72 7.32 -19.05
N LEU A 88 0.20 6.53 -18.51
CA LEU A 88 0.57 6.61 -17.10
C LEU A 88 1.30 7.93 -16.77
N LEU A 89 2.22 8.37 -17.62
CA LEU A 89 2.88 9.67 -17.45
C LEU A 89 1.89 10.85 -17.55
N TRP A 90 0.93 10.75 -18.46
CA TRP A 90 -0.14 11.73 -18.59
C TRP A 90 -1.04 11.75 -17.36
N ALA A 91 -1.42 10.59 -16.81
CA ALA A 91 -2.21 10.49 -15.60
C ALA A 91 -1.45 11.08 -14.39
N MET A 92 -0.16 10.77 -14.23
CA MET A 92 0.69 11.36 -13.19
C MET A 92 0.69 12.89 -13.26
N THR A 93 0.85 13.46 -14.46
CA THR A 93 0.80 14.92 -14.65
C THR A 93 -0.59 15.47 -14.29
N THR A 94 -1.64 14.86 -14.81
CA THR A 94 -3.02 15.33 -14.65
C THR A 94 -3.49 15.31 -13.19
N LEU A 95 -2.98 14.37 -12.40
CA LEU A 95 -3.32 14.18 -11.00
C LEU A 95 -2.40 14.95 -10.02
N GLY A 96 -1.47 15.78 -10.52
CA GLY A 96 -0.59 16.62 -9.70
C GLY A 96 0.65 15.90 -9.13
N PHE A 97 1.11 14.85 -9.80
CA PHE A 97 2.36 14.13 -9.49
C PHE A 97 3.46 14.45 -10.52
N GLU A 98 3.56 15.69 -10.99
CA GLU A 98 4.51 16.10 -12.05
C GLU A 98 5.97 15.81 -11.69
N ASP A 99 6.32 15.93 -10.41
CA ASP A 99 7.68 15.65 -9.89
C ASP A 99 8.14 14.21 -10.14
N TYR A 100 7.20 13.28 -10.39
CA TYR A 100 7.49 11.88 -10.67
C TYR A 100 7.68 11.62 -12.18
N VAL A 101 7.24 12.53 -13.06
CA VAL A 101 7.19 12.29 -14.51
C VAL A 101 8.59 12.15 -15.11
N GLU A 102 9.51 13.07 -14.82
CA GLU A 102 10.87 12.99 -15.36
C GLU A 102 11.63 11.75 -14.88
N PRO A 103 11.66 11.42 -13.57
CA PRO A 103 12.23 10.16 -13.12
C PRO A 103 11.62 8.92 -13.80
N LEU A 104 10.30 8.91 -14.03
CA LEU A 104 9.60 7.78 -14.65
C LEU A 104 9.93 7.62 -16.14
N LYS A 105 10.13 8.71 -16.89
CA LYS A 105 10.55 8.65 -18.31
C LYS A 105 11.87 7.90 -18.47
N GLY A 106 12.79 7.99 -17.51
CA GLY A 106 14.06 7.26 -17.55
C GLY A 106 13.92 5.73 -17.46
N TYR A 107 12.73 5.22 -17.11
CA TYR A 107 12.43 3.78 -17.01
C TYR A 107 11.55 3.26 -18.15
N LEU A 108 11.04 4.13 -19.03
CA LEU A 108 10.17 3.80 -20.17
C LEU A 108 10.96 3.79 -21.48
#